data_AF-A0AAP0MBQ7-F1
#
_entry.id   AF-A0AAP0MBQ7-F1
#
_cell.length_a   1.000
_cell.length_b   1.000
_cell.length_c   1.000
_cell.angle_alpha   90.00
_cell.angle_beta   90.00
_cell.angle_gamma   90.00
#
_symmetry.space_group_name_H-M   'P 1'
#
loop_
_entity.id
_entity.type
_entity.pdbx_description
1 polymer ?
#
loop_
_entity_poly.entity_id
_entity_poly.type
_entity_poly.pdbx_seq_one_letter_code
_entity_poly.pdbx_strand_id
1 'polypeptide(L)'
;MAKFSVSHFFIIILVLVSVGTMMRAMAKQQQCTEMLPWVKFYCLEKGAVSETCWGNCTQRHPDLILAYCGGTGALPIRFCACVYPC
;
A
#
# COMPACT_ATOMS: atom_id res chain seq x y z
N MET A 1 13.45 -41.43 32.73
CA MET A 1 12.37 -40.43 32.67
C MET A 1 13.02 -39.07 32.44
N ALA A 2 12.96 -38.55 31.21
CA ALA A 2 13.56 -37.26 30.88
C ALA A 2 12.80 -36.15 31.61
N LYS A 3 13.50 -35.43 32.49
CA LYS A 3 12.99 -34.19 33.09
C LYS A 3 13.00 -33.13 31.99
N PHE A 4 11.99 -33.16 31.12
CA PHE A 4 11.73 -32.09 30.18
C PHE A 4 11.46 -30.84 31.02
N SER A 5 12.46 -29.96 31.06
CA SER A 5 12.45 -28.74 31.85
C SER A 5 11.35 -27.85 31.30
N VAL A 6 10.25 -27.76 32.05
CA VAL A 6 9.08 -26.90 31.79
C VAL A 6 9.52 -25.48 31.40
N SER A 7 10.65 -25.01 31.95
CA SER A 7 11.26 -23.73 31.63
C SER A 7 11.61 -23.51 30.15
N HIS A 8 12.00 -24.56 29.41
CA HIS A 8 12.35 -24.42 27.98
C HIS A 8 11.11 -24.22 27.11
N PHE A 9 10.00 -24.88 27.43
CA PHE A 9 8.74 -24.71 26.70
C PHE A 9 8.15 -23.32 26.88
N PHE A 10 8.23 -22.75 28.10
CA PHE A 10 7.80 -21.38 28.35
C PHE A 10 8.58 -20.35 27.53
N ILE A 11 9.89 -20.54 27.36
CA ILE A 11 10.72 -19.64 26.55
C ILE A 11 10.31 -19.71 25.07
N ILE A 12 10.08 -20.91 24.54
CA ILE A 12 9.66 -21.09 23.14
C ILE A 12 8.30 -20.41 22.88
N ILE A 13 7.34 -20.57 23.80
CA ILE A 13 6.01 -19.95 23.68
C ILE A 13 6.13 -18.42 23.72
N LEU A 14 6.95 -17.87 24.62
CA LEU A 14 7.17 -16.40 24.70
C LEU A 14 7.79 -15.84 23.42
N VAL A 15 8.75 -16.55 22.81
CA VAL A 15 9.36 -16.14 21.54
C VAL A 15 8.34 -16.19 20.39
N LEU A 16 7.48 -17.22 20.33
CA LEU A 16 6.45 -17.31 19.30
C LEU A 16 5.39 -16.20 19.43
N VAL A 17 5.04 -15.81 20.67
CA VAL A 17 4.09 -14.72 20.93
C VAL A 17 4.69 -13.34 20.61
N SER A 18 5.96 -13.10 20.93
CA SER A 18 6.62 -11.83 20.59
C SER A 18 6.81 -11.66 19.09
N VAL A 19 7.20 -12.73 18.38
CA VAL A 19 7.31 -12.71 16.91
C VAL A 19 5.93 -12.55 16.26
N GLY A 20 4.90 -13.22 16.77
CA GLY A 20 3.52 -13.08 16.27
C GLY A 20 2.91 -11.69 16.46
N THR A 21 3.27 -10.99 17.54
CA THR A 21 2.80 -9.62 17.81
C THR A 21 3.53 -8.58 16.96
N MET A 22 4.82 -8.75 16.68
CA MET A 22 5.57 -7.89 15.75
C MET A 22 5.01 -7.96 14.33
N MET A 23 4.61 -9.14 13.84
CA MET A 23 4.02 -9.29 12.50
C MET A 23 2.65 -8.62 12.37
N ARG A 24 1.87 -8.51 13.46
CA ARG A 24 0.56 -7.83 13.44
C ARG A 24 0.67 -6.30 13.40
N ALA A 25 1.75 -5.72 13.94
CA ALA A 25 1.93 -4.26 13.95
C ALA A 25 2.15 -3.67 12.53
N MET A 26 2.57 -4.49 11.55
CA MET A 26 2.74 -4.06 10.16
C MET A 26 1.47 -4.22 9.29
N ALA A 27 0.38 -4.76 9.83
CA ALA A 27 -0.69 -5.32 8.99
C ALA A 27 -1.82 -4.35 8.59
N LYS A 28 -1.71 -3.04 8.82
CA LYS A 28 -2.76 -2.11 8.37
C LYS A 28 -2.25 -0.69 8.09
N GLN A 29 -1.37 -0.56 7.11
CA GLN A 29 -1.16 0.74 6.48
C GLN A 29 -2.38 1.03 5.61
N GLN A 30 -3.19 2.02 5.99
CA GLN A 30 -4.42 2.33 5.26
C GLN A 30 -4.00 2.96 3.93
N GLN A 31 -4.63 2.54 2.84
CA GLN A 31 -4.30 3.09 1.52
C GLN A 31 -5.38 4.10 1.14
N CYS A 32 -4.96 5.33 0.89
CA CYS A 32 -5.82 6.38 0.36
C CYS A 32 -5.61 6.50 -1.15
N THR A 33 -6.68 6.84 -1.85
CA THR A 33 -6.65 7.08 -3.29
C THR A 33 -7.16 8.48 -3.57
N GLU A 34 -6.33 9.31 -4.22
CA GLU A 34 -6.71 10.63 -4.73
C GLU A 34 -6.81 10.59 -6.26
N MET A 35 -7.89 11.17 -6.79
CA MET A 35 -8.07 11.33 -8.23
C MET A 35 -7.71 12.75 -8.64
N LEU A 36 -6.90 12.91 -9.69
CA LEU A 36 -6.48 14.20 -10.26
C LEU A 36 -7.20 14.44 -11.60
N PRO A 37 -8.48 14.87 -11.60
CA PRO A 37 -9.28 15.00 -12.82
C PRO A 37 -8.82 16.11 -13.78
N TRP A 38 -7.92 17.00 -13.34
CA TRP A 38 -7.31 18.02 -14.20
C TRP A 38 -6.13 17.49 -15.02
N VAL A 39 -5.54 16.34 -14.65
CA VAL A 39 -4.48 15.66 -15.42
C VAL A 39 -5.13 14.86 -16.55
N LYS A 40 -5.60 15.55 -17.60
CA LYS A 40 -6.41 14.97 -18.67
C LYS A 40 -5.62 14.46 -19.88
N PHE A 41 -4.41 14.99 -20.11
CA PHE A 41 -3.77 14.93 -21.43
C PHE A 41 -2.80 13.75 -21.63
N TYR A 42 -2.46 12.98 -20.60
CA TYR A 42 -1.40 11.97 -20.71
C TYR A 42 -1.83 10.53 -20.36
N CYS A 43 -3.09 10.31 -20.04
CA CYS A 43 -3.63 8.97 -19.81
C CYS A 43 -4.12 8.31 -21.11
N LEU A 44 -3.16 8.03 -22.01
CA LEU A 44 -3.41 7.45 -23.34
C LEU A 44 -3.97 6.02 -23.30
N GLU A 45 -3.73 5.27 -22.22
CA GLU A 45 -4.18 3.88 -22.03
C GLU A 45 -4.61 3.61 -20.57
N LYS A 46 -5.57 2.69 -20.37
CA LYS A 46 -6.03 2.28 -19.02
C LYS A 46 -4.92 1.47 -18.36
N GLY A 47 -4.54 1.82 -17.13
CA GLY A 47 -3.46 1.15 -16.40
C GLY A 47 -2.05 1.58 -16.82
N ALA A 48 -1.91 2.47 -17.82
CA ALA A 48 -0.62 3.08 -18.12
C ALA A 48 -0.23 4.05 -16.99
N VAL A 49 1.05 4.03 -16.62
CA VAL A 49 1.66 5.04 -15.76
C VAL A 49 2.28 6.08 -16.68
N SER A 50 1.66 7.26 -16.77
CA SER A 50 2.30 8.39 -17.44
C SER A 50 3.32 9.03 -16.50
N GLU A 51 4.52 9.39 -16.99
CA GLU A 51 5.52 10.16 -16.23
C GLU A 51 4.92 11.43 -15.63
N THR A 52 4.02 12.10 -16.35
CA THR A 52 3.33 13.29 -15.86
C THR A 52 2.37 12.98 -14.72
N CYS A 53 1.65 11.85 -14.80
CA CYS A 53 0.77 11.39 -13.72
C CYS A 53 1.58 11.03 -12.48
N TRP A 54 2.66 10.25 -12.66
CA TRP A 54 3.60 9.91 -11.60
C TRP A 54 4.18 11.15 -10.94
N GLY A 55 4.74 12.09 -11.71
CA GLY A 55 5.35 13.31 -11.19
C GLY A 55 4.39 14.18 -10.38
N ASN A 56 3.15 14.35 -10.85
CA ASN A 56 2.13 15.09 -10.07
C ASN A 56 1.75 14.36 -8.79
N CYS A 57 1.64 13.04 -8.83
CA CYS A 57 1.35 12.22 -7.65
C CYS A 57 2.50 12.28 -6.63
N THR A 58 3.76 12.13 -7.05
CA THR A 58 4.93 12.17 -6.16
C THR A 58 5.16 13.58 -5.59
N GLN A 59 4.80 14.63 -6.34
CA GLN A 59 4.89 16.01 -5.83
C GLN A 59 3.89 16.27 -4.69
N ARG A 60 2.71 15.64 -4.72
CA ARG A 60 1.68 15.78 -3.68
C ARG A 60 1.88 14.81 -2.52
N HIS A 61 2.22 13.57 -2.84
CA HIS A 61 2.38 12.46 -1.92
C HIS A 61 3.80 11.92 -2.08
N PRO A 62 4.77 12.39 -1.28
CA PRO A 62 6.16 11.93 -1.39
C PRO A 62 6.32 10.43 -1.07
N ASP A 63 5.37 9.88 -0.35
CA ASP A 63 5.21 8.47 0.02
C ASP A 63 4.29 7.69 -0.94
N LEU A 64 4.16 8.17 -2.18
CA LEU A 64 3.38 7.52 -3.23
C LEU A 64 3.72 6.03 -3.38
N ILE A 65 2.69 5.18 -3.26
CA ILE A 65 2.80 3.73 -3.50
C ILE A 65 2.60 3.42 -4.98
N LEU A 66 1.60 4.04 -5.60
CA LEU A 66 1.22 3.75 -6.98
C LEU A 66 0.57 4.99 -7.62
N ALA A 67 0.88 5.25 -8.90
CA ALA A 67 0.08 6.12 -9.74
C ALA A 67 -0.37 5.36 -10.98
N TYR A 68 -1.62 5.52 -11.39
CA TYR A 68 -2.14 4.86 -12.59
C TYR A 68 -3.23 5.69 -13.28
N CYS A 69 -3.38 5.46 -14.57
CA CYS A 69 -4.48 6.03 -15.34
C CYS A 69 -5.76 5.21 -15.15
N GLY A 70 -6.70 5.79 -14.41
CA GLY A 70 -8.01 5.24 -14.13
C GLY A 70 -9.10 5.84 -15.03
N GLY A 71 -10.23 5.15 -15.08
CA GLY A 71 -11.46 5.66 -15.68
C GLY A 71 -12.64 5.06 -14.93
N THR A 72 -13.59 5.88 -14.50
CA THR A 72 -14.88 5.37 -14.06
C THR A 72 -15.65 4.98 -15.31
N GLY A 73 -16.19 3.76 -15.40
CA GLY A 73 -16.99 3.34 -16.57
C GLY A 73 -18.17 4.28 -16.91
N ALA A 74 -18.53 5.18 -15.99
CA ALA A 74 -19.53 6.21 -16.16
C ALA A 74 -19.09 7.46 -16.97
N LEU A 75 -17.78 7.69 -17.16
CA LEU A 75 -17.27 8.88 -17.83
C LEU A 75 -16.21 8.51 -18.88
N PRO A 76 -16.27 9.06 -20.11
CA PRO A 76 -15.26 8.81 -21.15
C PRO A 76 -13.90 9.48 -20.83
N ILE A 77 -13.82 10.22 -19.72
CA ILE A 77 -12.65 10.99 -19.31
C ILE A 77 -11.77 10.08 -18.46
N ARG A 78 -10.53 9.90 -18.90
CA ARG A 78 -9.48 9.22 -18.15
C ARG A 78 -8.80 10.21 -17.23
N PHE A 79 -8.53 9.79 -16.00
CA PHE A 79 -7.88 10.63 -14.98
C PHE A 79 -6.70 9.89 -14.35
N CYS A 80 -5.77 10.67 -13.83
CA CYS A 80 -4.67 10.17 -13.02
C CYS A 80 -5.17 9.85 -11.60
N ALA A 81 -4.84 8.68 -11.07
CA ALA A 81 -5.13 8.28 -9.70
C ALA A 81 -3.82 8.02 -8.95
N CYS A 82 -3.69 8.55 -7.74
CA CYS A 82 -2.55 8.40 -6.84
C CYS A 82 -2.98 7.56 -5.63
N VAL A 83 -2.23 6.50 -5.33
CA VAL A 83 -2.41 5.67 -4.14
C VAL A 83 -1.22 5.88 -3.22
N TYR A 84 -1.49 6.27 -1.99
CA TYR A 84 -0.50 6.62 -0.99
C TYR A 84 -0.96 6.12 0.38
N PRO A 85 -0.04 5.95 1.34
CA PRO A 85 -0.43 5.55 2.67
C PRO A 85 -1.06 6.73 3.41
N CYS A 86 -2.19 6.44 4.03
CA CYS A 86 -2.82 7.24 5.06
C CYS A 86 -3.12 6.29 6.25
#